data_AF-A0A0Q5TMU4-F1
#
_entry.id   AF-A0A0Q5TMU4-F1
#
_cell.length_a   1.000
_cell.length_b   1.000
_cell.length_c   1.000
_cell.angle_alpha   90.00
_cell.angle_beta   90.00
_cell.angle_gamma   90.00
#
_symmetry.space_group_name_H-M   'P 1'
#
loop_
_entity.id
_entity.type
_entity.pdbx_description
1 polymer ?
#
loop_
_entity_poly.entity_id
_entity_poly.type
_entity_poly.pdbx_seq_one_letter_code
_entity_poly.pdbx_strand_id
1 'polypeptide(L)'
;MNLKELLLKGQNFVALLNQFRIDVNELIIKDEETLFNDKPVKNMEVVKESVWIEGKNNDGLVNLFGTLHYNLLNKLAVFEMQDYEKVPAVH
;
A
#
# COMPACT_ATOMS: atom_id res chain seq x y z
N MET A 1 1.76 -4.16 -14.98
CA MET A 1 0.88 -4.02 -13.81
C MET A 1 1.62 -3.23 -12.78
N ASN A 2 1.02 -2.16 -12.27
CA ASN A 2 1.60 -1.40 -11.18
C ASN A 2 1.26 -2.08 -9.83
N LEU A 3 1.98 -1.71 -8.76
CA LEU A 3 1.77 -2.28 -7.43
C LEU A 3 0.34 -2.03 -6.92
N LYS A 4 -0.21 -0.83 -7.19
CA LYS A 4 -1.57 -0.42 -6.82
C LYS A 4 -2.63 -1.38 -7.37
N GLU A 5 -2.55 -1.76 -8.64
CA GLU A 5 -3.45 -2.73 -9.29
C GLU A 5 -3.38 -4.11 -8.62
N LEU A 6 -2.19 -4.53 -8.19
CA LEU A 6 -2.00 -5.82 -7.53
C LEU A 6 -2.62 -5.84 -6.14
N LEU A 7 -2.44 -4.76 -5.37
CA LEU A 7 -3.08 -4.61 -4.07
C LEU A 7 -4.61 -4.54 -4.19
N LEU A 8 -5.14 -3.84 -5.19
CA LEU A 8 -6.59 -3.72 -5.41
C LEU A 8 -7.27 -5.03 -5.84
N LYS A 9 -6.52 -6.04 -6.30
CA LYS A 9 -7.05 -7.39 -6.51
C LYS A 9 -7.29 -8.15 -5.20
N GLY A 10 -6.65 -7.73 -4.10
CA GLY A 10 -6.80 -8.33 -2.79
C GLY A 10 -8.04 -7.80 -2.05
N GLN A 11 -8.98 -8.70 -1.72
CA GLN A 11 -10.21 -8.32 -1.00
C GLN A 11 -9.92 -7.66 0.35
N ASN A 12 -8.88 -8.11 1.06
CA ASN A 12 -8.47 -7.54 2.35
C ASN A 12 -8.04 -6.07 2.22
N PHE A 13 -7.33 -5.72 1.15
CA PHE A 13 -6.90 -4.35 0.92
C PHE A 13 -8.09 -3.45 0.56
N VAL A 14 -9.00 -3.93 -0.29
CA VAL A 14 -10.24 -3.20 -0.61
C VAL A 14 -11.10 -2.97 0.63
N ALA A 15 -11.23 -3.99 1.50
CA ALA A 15 -11.95 -3.87 2.77
C ALA A 15 -11.30 -2.83 3.69
N LEU A 16 -9.96 -2.77 3.74
CA LEU A 16 -9.22 -1.78 4.49
C LEU A 16 -9.50 -0.35 3.99
N LEU A 17 -9.45 -0.12 2.68
CA LEU A 17 -9.77 1.20 2.10
C LEU A 17 -11.19 1.64 2.45
N ASN A 18 -12.15 0.71 2.39
CA ASN A 18 -13.54 0.97 2.77
C ASN A 18 -13.69 1.30 4.27
N GLN A 19 -12.95 0.62 5.15
CA GLN A 19 -12.95 0.89 6.60
C GLN A 19 -12.54 2.35 6.89
N PHE A 20 -11.57 2.88 6.13
CA PHE A 20 -11.10 4.26 6.27
C PHE A 20 -11.79 5.25 5.32
N ARG A 21 -12.74 4.78 4.49
CA ARG A 21 -13.42 5.57 3.44
C ARG A 21 -12.45 6.28 2.49
N ILE A 22 -11.33 5.64 2.20
CA ILE A 22 -10.31 6.16 1.29
C ILE A 22 -10.76 5.96 -0.15
N ASP A 23 -10.74 7.01 -0.96
CA ASP A 23 -10.95 6.88 -2.41
C ASP A 23 -9.72 6.21 -3.04
N VAL A 24 -9.95 5.15 -3.83
CA VAL A 24 -8.90 4.44 -4.57
C VAL A 24 -8.14 5.37 -5.51
N ASN A 25 -8.79 6.38 -6.08
CA ASN A 25 -8.17 7.35 -6.97
C ASN A 25 -7.21 8.29 -6.22
N GLU A 26 -7.47 8.52 -4.93
CA GLU A 26 -6.67 9.38 -4.05
C GLU A 26 -5.58 8.62 -3.28
N LEU A 27 -5.34 7.35 -3.64
CA LEU A 27 -4.33 6.52 -3.00
C LEU A 27 -2.95 6.69 -3.66
N ILE A 28 -1.95 6.99 -2.83
CA ILE A 28 -0.54 7.17 -3.20
C ILE A 28 0.32 6.25 -2.33
N ILE A 29 1.19 5.44 -2.96
CA ILE A 29 2.21 4.65 -2.26
C ILE A 29 3.50 5.47 -2.29
N LYS A 30 3.90 6.04 -1.15
CA LYS A 30 4.98 7.04 -1.11
C LYS A 30 6.36 6.46 -1.45
N ASP A 31 6.59 5.20 -1.09
CA ASP A 31 7.89 4.53 -1.22
C ASP A 31 8.02 3.67 -2.50
N GLU A 32 7.16 3.86 -3.50
CA GLU A 32 7.11 2.98 -4.69
C GLU A 32 8.44 2.91 -5.46
N GLU A 33 9.21 4.00 -5.48
CA GLU A 33 10.52 4.06 -6.17
C GLU A 33 11.65 3.33 -5.44
N THR A 34 11.58 3.20 -4.11
CA THR A 34 12.61 2.47 -3.34
C THR A 34 12.37 0.97 -3.34
N LEU A 35 11.10 0.53 -3.45
CA LEU A 35 10.70 -0.88 -3.38
C LEU A 35 11.33 -1.79 -4.44
N PHE A 36 11.72 -1.25 -5.59
CA PHE A 36 12.20 -2.04 -6.73
C PHE A 36 13.61 -1.65 -7.22
N ASN A 37 14.25 -0.67 -6.58
CA ASN A 37 15.57 -0.19 -6.97
C ASN A 37 16.71 -0.97 -6.29
N ASP A 38 16.46 -1.61 -5.15
CA ASP A 38 17.38 -2.59 -4.61
C ASP A 38 17.30 -3.86 -5.47
N LYS A 39 18.41 -4.16 -6.15
CA LYS A 39 18.53 -5.31 -7.04
C LYS A 39 18.06 -6.54 -6.28
N PRO A 40 17.00 -7.24 -6.74
CA PRO A 40 16.56 -8.45 -6.06
C PRO A 40 17.75 -9.40 -6.00
N VAL A 41 18.15 -9.75 -4.78
CA VAL A 41 19.14 -10.79 -4.54
C VAL A 41 18.65 -11.99 -5.34
N LYS A 42 19.43 -12.42 -6.34
CA LYS A 42 19.12 -13.60 -7.17
C LYS A 42 18.62 -14.69 -6.21
N ASN A 43 17.35 -15.07 -6.32
CA ASN A 43 16.63 -16.12 -5.56
C ASN A 43 15.61 -15.66 -4.48
N MET A 44 15.31 -14.37 -4.29
CA MET A 44 14.15 -13.99 -3.46
C MET A 44 12.84 -14.00 -4.26
N GLU A 45 11.99 -14.99 -4.00
CA GLU A 45 10.65 -15.12 -4.62
C GLU A 45 9.61 -14.16 -4.01
N VAL A 46 9.81 -13.81 -2.74
CA VAL A 46 8.96 -12.90 -1.97
C VAL A 46 9.81 -11.77 -1.41
N VAL A 47 9.43 -10.54 -1.74
CA VAL A 47 9.99 -9.29 -1.22
C VAL A 47 9.11 -8.80 -0.09
N LYS A 48 9.71 -8.33 1.00
CA LYS A 48 9.00 -7.77 2.16
C LYS A 48 9.59 -6.42 2.50
N GLU A 49 8.76 -5.40 2.41
CA GLU A 49 9.23 -4.02 2.59
C GLU A 49 8.23 -3.23 3.43
N SER A 50 8.74 -2.34 4.26
CA SER A 50 7.88 -1.35 4.92
C SER A 50 7.41 -0.34 3.89
N VAL A 51 6.10 -0.05 3.89
CA VAL A 51 5.50 0.92 2.97
C VAL A 51 4.60 1.89 3.72
N TRP A 52 4.63 3.14 3.25
CA TRP A 52 3.66 4.15 3.58
C TRP A 52 2.67 4.36 2.43
N ILE A 53 1.39 4.16 2.74
CA ILE A 53 0.27 4.42 1.84
C ILE A 53 -0.50 5.63 2.36
N GLU A 54 -0.55 6.69 1.58
CA GLU A 54 -1.38 7.86 1.85
C GLU A 54 -2.69 7.73 1.06
N GLY A 55 -3.80 7.93 1.76
CA GLY A 55 -5.12 8.02 1.17
C GLY A 55 -5.83 9.30 1.64
N LYS A 56 -6.83 9.73 0.88
CA LYS A 56 -7.67 10.87 1.24
C LYS A 56 -9.12 10.44 1.37
N ASN A 57 -9.80 11.06 2.34
CA ASN A 57 -11.25 11.01 2.48
C ASN A 57 -11.79 12.41 2.80
N ASN A 58 -13.10 12.52 3.04
CA ASN A 58 -13.75 13.82 3.32
C ASN A 58 -13.29 14.46 4.64
N ASP A 59 -12.74 13.67 5.57
CA ASP A 59 -12.32 14.13 6.89
C ASP A 59 -10.85 14.61 6.90
N GLY A 60 -10.08 14.29 5.85
CA GLY A 60 -8.66 14.65 5.72
C GLY A 60 -7.81 13.57 5.06
N LEU A 61 -6.54 13.51 5.46
CA LEU A 61 -5.61 12.47 5.02
C LEU A 61 -5.60 11.30 6.00
N VAL A 62 -5.39 10.10 5.46
CA VAL A 62 -5.16 8.87 6.22
C VAL A 62 -3.85 8.27 5.76
N ASN A 63 -2.88 8.18 6.67
CA ASN A 63 -1.61 7.50 6.44
C ASN A 63 -1.70 6.09 7.00
N LEU A 64 -1.45 5.08 6.16
CA LEU A 64 -1.38 3.68 6.55
C LEU A 64 0.08 3.23 6.49
N PHE A 65 0.56 2.66 7.59
CA PHE A 65 1.91 2.14 7.72
C PHE A 65 1.85 0.63 7.88
N GLY A 66 2.70 -0.07 7.14
CA GLY A 66 2.71 -1.53 7.22
C GLY A 66 3.75 -2.17 6.34
N THR A 67 3.64 -3.48 6.19
CA THR A 67 4.54 -4.28 5.36
C THR A 67 3.84 -4.72 4.08
N LEU A 68 4.47 -4.43 2.94
CA LEU A 68 4.13 -5.01 1.66
C LEU A 68 4.82 -6.36 1.50
N HIS A 69 4.04 -7.41 1.32
CA HIS A 69 4.53 -8.72 0.91
C HIS A 69 4.27 -8.89 -0.59
N TYR A 70 5.33 -8.94 -1.38
CA TYR A 70 5.24 -9.01 -2.83
C TYR A 70 5.86 -10.29 -3.37
N ASN A 71 5.04 -11.17 -3.97
CA ASN A 71 5.51 -12.34 -4.68
C ASN A 71 5.72 -12.01 -6.15
N LEU A 72 6.99 -11.98 -6.57
CA LEU A 72 7.42 -11.61 -7.91
C LEU A 72 6.95 -12.62 -8.98
N LEU A 73 6.94 -13.91 -8.64
CA LEU A 73 6.60 -14.99 -9.56
C LEU A 73 5.09 -15.04 -9.86
N ASN A 74 4.29 -15.00 -8.80
CA ASN A 74 2.84 -15.12 -8.85
C ASN A 74 2.14 -13.77 -9.11
N LYS A 75 2.91 -12.67 -9.12
CA LYS A 75 2.38 -11.29 -9.23
C LYS A 75 1.26 -11.10 -8.21
N LEU A 76 1.59 -11.33 -6.94
CA LEU A 76 0.67 -11.17 -5.81
C LEU A 76 1.25 -10.14 -4.84
N ALA A 77 0.41 -9.19 -4.42
CA ALA A 77 0.76 -8.19 -3.43
C ALA A 77 -0.24 -8.27 -2.27
N VAL A 78 0.27 -8.28 -1.05
CA VAL A 78 -0.53 -8.19 0.17
C VAL A 78 0.03 -7.08 1.04
N PHE A 79 -0.83 -6.16 1.48
CA PHE A 79 -0.47 -5.14 2.46
C PHE A 79 -0.95 -5.57 3.83
N GLU A 80 -0.02 -5.65 4.78
CA GLU A 80 -0.28 -5.94 6.18
C GLU A 80 -0.14 -4.62 6.97
N MET A 81 -1.27 -4.00 7.31
CA MET A 81 -1.29 -2.77 8.10
C MET A 81 -0.81 -3.03 9.53
N GLN A 82 0.06 -2.17 10.03
CA GLN A 82 0.59 -2.20 11.40
C GLN A 82 0.09 -1.01 12.21
N ASP A 83 0.04 0.17 11.61
CA ASP A 83 -0.42 1.40 12.26
C ASP A 83 -1.07 2.35 11.26
N TYR A 84 -1.76 3.38 11.75
CA TYR A 84 -2.33 4.43 10.94
C TYR A 84 -2.36 5.79 11.65
N GLU A 85 -2.30 6.85 10.87
CA GLU A 85 -2.47 8.23 11.33
C GLU A 85 -3.59 8.90 10.51
N LYS A 86 -4.36 9.79 11.16
CA LYS A 86 -5.33 10.66 10.49
C LYS A 86 -4.93 12.11 10.68
N VAL A 87 -4.79 12.84 9.58
CA VAL A 87 -4.52 14.28 9.58
C VAL A 87 -5.80 15.00 9.14
N PRO A 88 -6.46 15.75 10.04
CA PRO A 88 -7.70 16.44 9.71
C PRO A 88 -7.53 17.44 8.55
N ALA A 89 -8.55 17.59 7.73
CA ALA A 89 -8.60 18.67 6.75
C ALA A 89 -8.61 20.04 7.49
N VAL A 90 -7.61 20.89 7.20
CA VAL A 90 -7.62 22.28 7.69
C VAL A 90 -8.74 23.02 6.96
N HIS A 91 -9.74 23.47 7.72
CA HIS A 91 -10.86 24.27 7.22
C HIS A 91 -10.50 25.74 7.12
#